data_AF-A0AAN8GM31-F1
#
_entry.id   AF-A0AAN8GM31-F1
#
_cell.length_a   1.000
_cell.length_b   1.000
_cell.length_c   1.000
_cell.angle_alpha   90.00
_cell.angle_beta   90.00
_cell.angle_gamma   90.00
#
_symmetry.space_group_name_H-M   'P 1'
#
loop_
_entity.id
_entity.type
_entity.pdbx_description
1 polymer ?
#
loop_
_entity_poly.entity_id
_entity_poly.type
_entity_poly.pdbx_seq_one_letter_code
_entity_poly.pdbx_strand_id
1 'polypeptide(L)'
;MSLVKTNDMFTLRHQDRLLPTGRRSHSCNPEGVTESIGRPFIFVCINGRYDLHLPKRVCNTCHYEWTPEWGDLIRSGYWTASVNGDTLYSTDVFKSFEDLNTVEPGLSRQAFLQMLRTQHYGRTGKIHGDVFQRSFLEYMACQYECQKMTCEEPFSCPACTPKMLAVSVDGNRKQYRFRQSQRIDEPLFKGPFIMEDAAVTDFVDKVRTNVKCTPGKGTCGTSQ
;
A
#
# COMPACT_ATOMS: atom_id res chain seq x y z
N MET A 1 -13.71 23.88 2.65
CA MET A 1 -14.41 24.69 1.65
C MET A 1 -15.50 23.89 0.97
N SER A 2 -16.74 24.24 1.28
CA SER A 2 -17.94 23.74 0.64
C SER A 2 -18.68 25.00 0.18
N LEU A 3 -19.10 25.01 -1.08
CA LEU A 3 -19.91 26.08 -1.63
C LEU A 3 -21.32 25.93 -1.07
N VAL A 4 -21.70 26.82 -0.17
CA VAL A 4 -23.05 26.84 0.38
C VAL A 4 -23.80 27.96 -0.32
N LYS A 5 -24.84 27.60 -1.08
CA LYS A 5 -25.75 28.55 -1.71
C LYS A 5 -26.73 29.03 -0.64
N THR A 6 -26.67 30.32 -0.32
CA THR A 6 -27.62 30.96 0.60
C THR A 6 -28.09 32.25 -0.07
N ASN A 7 -29.41 32.41 -0.27
CA ASN A 7 -30.01 33.58 -0.92
C ASN A 7 -29.37 33.93 -2.29
N ASP A 8 -29.24 32.95 -3.17
CA ASP A 8 -28.62 33.08 -4.51
C ASP A 8 -27.15 33.54 -4.56
N MET A 9 -26.50 33.71 -3.41
CA MET A 9 -25.06 33.90 -3.30
C MET A 9 -24.36 32.63 -2.85
N PHE A 10 -23.27 32.30 -3.55
CA PHE A 10 -22.35 31.25 -3.12
C PHE A 10 -21.40 31.82 -2.07
N THR A 11 -21.50 31.34 -0.85
CA THR A 11 -20.57 31.70 0.22
C THR A 11 -19.63 30.54 0.49
N LEU A 12 -18.34 30.85 0.56
CA LEU A 12 -17.32 29.90 1.00
C LEU A 12 -17.41 29.78 2.52
N ARG A 13 -18.07 28.72 3.01
CA ARG A 13 -18.03 28.40 4.44
C ARG A 13 -16.84 27.50 4.76
N HIS A 14 -16.12 27.89 5.82
CA HIS A 14 -15.17 27.01 6.49
C HIS A 14 -16.00 26.00 7.31
N GLN A 15 -16.33 24.86 6.69
CA GLN A 15 -16.90 23.73 7.42
C GLN A 15 -15.77 22.95 8.07
N ASP A 16 -15.96 22.62 9.35
CA ASP A 16 -15.07 21.75 10.09
C ASP A 16 -15.19 20.33 9.54
N ARG A 17 -14.07 19.80 9.04
CA ARG A 17 -14.04 18.49 8.39
C ARG A 17 -13.44 17.47 9.34
N LEU A 18 -14.29 16.59 9.85
CA LEU A 18 -13.88 15.50 10.72
C LEU A 18 -13.47 14.26 9.91
N LEU A 19 -12.47 13.52 10.39
CA LEU A 19 -12.12 12.22 9.84
C LEU A 19 -13.21 11.19 10.20
N PRO A 20 -13.83 10.52 9.21
CA PRO A 20 -14.82 9.49 9.51
C PRO A 20 -14.14 8.30 10.18
N THR A 21 -14.52 7.96 11.41
CA THR A 21 -13.98 6.82 12.15
C THR A 21 -15.12 6.01 12.75
N GLY A 22 -14.94 4.70 12.87
CA GLY A 22 -15.95 3.83 13.51
C GLY A 22 -16.28 4.31 14.94
N ARG A 23 -17.54 4.17 15.36
CA ARG A 23 -17.95 4.43 16.75
C ARG A 23 -17.58 3.23 17.61
N ARG A 24 -16.87 3.45 18.73
CA ARG A 24 -16.73 2.42 19.76
C ARG A 24 -18.10 2.21 20.42
N SER A 25 -18.47 0.96 20.69
CA SER A 25 -19.60 0.67 21.57
C SER A 25 -19.22 1.12 22.99
N HIS A 26 -19.80 2.22 23.45
CA HIS A 26 -19.76 2.60 24.86
C HIS A 26 -20.96 1.94 25.57
N SER A 27 -20.83 1.61 26.85
CA SER A 27 -21.88 0.94 27.63
C SER A 27 -23.15 1.80 27.79
N CYS A 28 -23.00 3.13 27.69
CA CYS A 28 -24.11 4.06 27.58
C CYS A 28 -24.61 4.14 26.14
N ASN A 29 -25.94 4.03 25.97
CA ASN A 29 -26.73 4.06 24.72
C ASN A 29 -26.00 4.52 23.42
N PRO A 30 -26.00 3.73 22.33
CA PRO A 30 -25.27 4.02 21.07
C PRO A 30 -25.69 5.29 20.31
N GLU A 31 -26.83 5.90 20.63
CA GLU A 31 -27.39 7.01 19.86
C GLU A 31 -26.98 8.42 20.36
N GLY A 32 -26.44 8.53 21.58
CA GLY A 32 -26.17 9.81 22.24
C GLY A 32 -24.69 10.23 22.24
N VAL A 33 -24.07 10.42 21.07
CA VAL A 33 -22.68 10.91 20.97
C VAL A 33 -22.63 12.19 20.16
N THR A 34 -22.09 13.26 20.77
CA THR A 34 -21.82 14.52 20.09
C THR A 34 -20.37 14.53 19.61
N GLU A 35 -20.15 14.96 18.36
CA GLU A 35 -18.81 15.10 17.77
C GLU A 35 -18.43 16.58 17.67
N SER A 36 -17.17 16.87 18.00
CA SER A 36 -16.58 18.19 17.95
C SER A 36 -15.16 18.12 17.36
N ILE A 37 -14.57 19.28 17.10
CA ILE A 37 -13.22 19.38 16.53
C ILE A 37 -12.20 18.93 17.57
N GLY A 38 -11.41 17.92 17.21
CA GLY A 38 -10.22 17.51 17.95
C GLY A 38 -8.94 18.02 17.31
N ARG A 39 -7.86 17.25 17.47
CA ARG A 39 -6.54 17.59 16.92
C ARG A 39 -6.56 17.61 15.37
N PRO A 40 -5.90 18.58 14.71
CA PRO A 40 -5.76 18.62 13.25
C PRO A 40 -4.82 17.53 12.73
N PHE A 41 -5.11 16.99 11.54
CA PHE A 41 -4.31 15.99 10.84
C PHE A 41 -4.40 16.14 9.32
N ILE A 42 -3.38 15.64 8.65
CA ILE A 42 -3.33 15.50 7.20
C ILE A 42 -3.84 14.10 6.85
N PHE A 43 -4.88 14.01 6.03
CA PHE A 43 -5.39 12.75 5.50
C PHE A 43 -5.09 12.64 4.00
N VAL A 44 -4.51 11.53 3.57
CA VAL A 44 -4.19 11.26 2.17
C VAL A 44 -4.95 10.01 1.72
N CYS A 45 -5.79 10.18 0.69
CA CYS A 45 -6.46 9.06 0.01
C CYS A 45 -6.18 9.10 -1.49
N ILE A 46 -6.78 8.18 -2.26
CA ILE A 46 -6.59 8.10 -3.73
C ILE A 46 -6.96 9.41 -4.44
N ASN A 47 -7.89 10.16 -3.84
CA ASN A 47 -8.33 11.45 -4.36
C ASN A 47 -7.36 12.59 -4.05
N GLY A 48 -6.40 12.41 -3.14
CA GLY A 48 -5.41 13.40 -2.75
C GLY A 48 -5.36 13.69 -1.23
N ARG A 49 -4.70 14.81 -0.88
CA ARG A 49 -4.49 15.33 0.48
C ARG A 49 -5.70 16.15 0.96
N TYR A 50 -6.06 15.98 2.23
CA TYR A 50 -7.09 16.72 2.93
C TYR A 50 -6.56 17.16 4.30
N ASP A 51 -6.81 18.41 4.66
CA ASP A 51 -6.60 18.88 6.04
C ASP A 51 -7.92 18.66 6.80
N LEU A 52 -7.88 17.75 7.78
CA LEU A 52 -9.02 17.28 8.57
C LEU A 52 -8.71 17.40 10.07
N HIS A 53 -9.70 17.10 10.91
CA HIS A 53 -9.52 16.97 12.35
C HIS A 53 -9.99 15.60 12.83
N LEU A 54 -9.33 15.05 13.85
CA LEU A 54 -9.89 13.90 14.55
C LEU A 54 -11.16 14.33 15.29
N PRO A 55 -12.23 13.51 15.29
CA PRO A 55 -13.43 13.82 16.06
C PRO A 55 -13.14 13.68 17.55
N LYS A 56 -13.43 14.74 18.32
CA LYS A 56 -13.58 14.65 19.77
C LYS A 56 -15.02 14.28 20.08
N ARG A 57 -15.22 13.12 20.69
CA ARG A 57 -16.52 12.52 20.98
C ARG A 57 -16.85 12.70 22.45
N VAL A 58 -18.09 13.07 22.72
CA VAL A 58 -18.61 13.20 24.09
C VAL A 58 -19.90 12.41 24.19
N CYS A 59 -19.99 11.53 25.19
CA CYS A 59 -21.23 10.83 25.50
C CYS A 59 -22.22 11.81 26.15
N ASN A 60 -23.43 11.91 25.62
CA ASN A 60 -24.45 12.83 26.13
C ASN A 60 -25.05 12.38 27.48
N THR A 61 -24.83 11.12 27.89
CA THR A 61 -25.38 10.55 29.13
C THR A 61 -24.40 10.63 30.30
N CYS A 62 -23.16 10.18 30.11
CA CYS A 62 -22.15 10.16 31.18
C CYS A 62 -21.09 11.27 31.04
N HIS A 63 -21.17 12.08 29.97
CA HIS A 63 -20.21 13.14 29.66
C HIS A 63 -18.75 12.67 29.52
N TYR A 64 -18.53 11.37 29.34
CA TYR A 64 -17.20 10.84 29.05
C TYR A 64 -16.74 11.33 27.67
N GLU A 65 -15.52 11.84 27.60
CA GLU A 65 -14.89 12.35 26.39
C GLU A 65 -13.80 11.40 25.89
N TRP A 66 -13.75 11.18 24.58
CA TRP A 66 -12.67 10.43 23.96
C TRP A 66 -12.40 10.88 22.52
N THR A 67 -11.24 10.49 22.01
CA THR A 67 -10.82 10.66 20.62
C THR A 67 -10.44 9.30 20.04
N PRO A 68 -10.60 9.05 18.73
CA PRO A 68 -10.09 7.84 18.10
C PRO A 68 -8.62 7.61 18.39
N GLU A 69 -8.28 6.42 18.86
CA GLU A 69 -6.90 5.99 19.08
C GLU A 69 -6.39 5.22 17.85
N TRP A 70 -5.12 4.84 17.86
CA TRP A 70 -4.49 4.09 16.75
C TRP A 70 -5.27 2.84 16.34
N GLY A 71 -5.77 2.06 17.30
CA GLY A 71 -6.57 0.88 17.01
C GLY A 71 -7.88 1.20 16.26
N ASP A 72 -8.51 2.35 16.54
CA ASP A 72 -9.73 2.77 15.82
C ASP A 72 -9.41 3.22 14.41
N LEU A 73 -8.28 3.91 14.23
CA LEU A 73 -7.82 4.39 12.94
C LEU A 73 -7.48 3.21 12.02
N ILE A 74 -6.74 2.22 12.52
CA ILE A 74 -6.41 0.99 11.79
C ILE A 74 -7.69 0.23 11.41
N ARG A 75 -8.61 0.03 12.36
CA ARG A 75 -9.92 -0.60 12.07
C ARG A 75 -10.76 0.16 11.06
N SER A 76 -10.60 1.47 10.98
CA SER A 76 -11.29 2.34 10.02
C SER A 76 -10.59 2.39 8.65
N GLY A 77 -9.54 1.58 8.43
CA GLY A 77 -8.81 1.53 7.16
C GLY A 77 -7.78 2.64 6.99
N TYR A 78 -7.25 3.18 8.08
CA TYR A 78 -6.21 4.21 8.06
C TYR A 78 -4.89 3.71 8.64
N TRP A 79 -3.79 4.17 8.04
CA TRP A 79 -2.44 3.88 8.46
C TRP A 79 -1.66 5.17 8.71
N THR A 80 -0.69 5.13 9.61
CA THR A 80 -0.06 6.34 10.16
C THR A 80 1.34 6.55 9.60
N ALA A 81 1.77 7.80 9.49
CA ALA A 81 3.18 8.13 9.32
C ALA A 81 3.88 8.11 10.69
N SER A 82 4.76 7.12 10.89
CA SER A 82 5.29 6.62 12.18
C SER A 82 6.13 7.54 13.07
N VAL A 83 6.15 8.86 12.88
CA VAL A 83 7.00 9.73 13.74
C VAL A 83 6.21 10.80 14.48
N ASN A 84 5.27 11.45 13.81
CA ASN A 84 4.50 12.55 14.44
C ASN A 84 3.00 12.24 14.53
N GLY A 85 2.54 11.17 13.87
CA GLY A 85 1.11 10.83 13.79
C GLY A 85 0.28 11.80 12.95
N ASP A 86 0.80 12.98 12.61
CA ASP A 86 0.09 14.09 11.95
C ASP A 86 -0.39 13.79 10.52
N THR A 87 0.04 12.67 9.94
CA THR A 87 -0.40 12.23 8.60
C THR A 87 -0.96 10.82 8.67
N LEU A 88 -2.16 10.67 8.11
CA LEU A 88 -2.86 9.42 7.92
C LEU A 88 -3.02 9.14 6.43
N TYR A 89 -2.75 7.90 6.05
CA TYR A 89 -3.01 7.38 4.72
C TYR A 89 -4.21 6.44 4.78
N SER A 90 -5.11 6.54 3.82
CA SER A 90 -6.03 5.44 3.56
C SER A 90 -5.23 4.22 3.08
N THR A 91 -5.54 3.04 3.61
CA THR A 91 -4.87 1.79 3.20
C THR A 91 -5.01 1.52 1.71
N ASP A 92 -6.07 2.01 1.07
CA ASP A 92 -6.29 1.88 -0.37
C ASP A 92 -5.23 2.62 -1.20
N VAL A 93 -4.59 3.67 -0.66
CA VAL A 93 -3.47 4.34 -1.33
C VAL A 93 -2.28 3.40 -1.43
N PHE A 94 -2.01 2.64 -0.36
CA PHE A 94 -0.92 1.68 -0.34
C PHE A 94 -1.20 0.49 -1.24
N LYS A 95 -2.41 -0.07 -1.18
CA LYS A 95 -2.82 -1.14 -2.10
C LYS A 95 -2.72 -0.70 -3.55
N SER A 96 -3.22 0.49 -3.88
CA SER A 96 -3.10 1.04 -5.24
C SER A 96 -1.65 1.16 -5.69
N PHE A 97 -0.76 1.62 -4.80
CA PHE A 97 0.66 1.73 -5.10
C PHE A 97 1.33 0.36 -5.27
N GLU A 98 0.98 -0.61 -4.44
CA GLU A 98 1.44 -2.00 -4.55
C GLU A 98 0.96 -2.65 -5.87
N ASP A 99 -0.32 -2.52 -6.20
CA ASP A 99 -0.92 -3.05 -7.42
C ASP A 99 -0.24 -2.44 -8.65
N LEU A 100 0.00 -1.13 -8.64
CA LEU A 100 0.73 -0.44 -9.71
C LEU A 100 2.16 -0.96 -9.87
N ASN A 101 2.88 -1.19 -8.77
CA ASN A 101 4.23 -1.77 -8.82
C ASN A 101 4.24 -3.23 -9.30
N THR A 102 3.15 -3.97 -9.03
CA THR A 102 2.97 -5.35 -9.48
C THR A 102 2.74 -5.41 -10.99
N VAL A 103 1.87 -4.55 -11.52
CA VAL A 103 1.53 -4.47 -12.95
C VAL A 103 2.68 -3.87 -13.76
N GLU A 104 3.33 -2.82 -13.24
CA GLU A 104 4.42 -2.12 -13.89
C GLU A 104 5.61 -1.93 -12.93
N PRO A 105 6.50 -2.94 -12.83
CA PRO A 105 7.70 -2.85 -12.02
C PRO A 105 8.60 -1.70 -12.50
N GLY A 106 8.87 -0.74 -11.62
CA GLY A 106 9.68 0.44 -11.92
C GLY A 106 8.90 1.75 -11.95
N LEU A 107 7.59 1.73 -11.66
CA LEU A 107 6.79 2.94 -11.54
C LEU A 107 7.35 3.87 -10.45
N SER A 108 7.53 5.13 -10.82
CA SER A 108 8.10 6.12 -9.91
C SER A 108 7.14 6.45 -8.78
N ARG A 109 7.58 6.28 -7.54
CA ARG A 109 6.91 6.79 -6.33
C ARG A 109 6.51 8.26 -6.48
N GLN A 110 7.39 9.08 -7.04
CA GLN A 110 7.11 10.51 -7.21
C GLN A 110 6.01 10.73 -8.24
N ALA A 111 5.99 9.97 -9.34
CA ALA A 111 4.92 10.02 -10.32
C ALA A 111 3.59 9.61 -9.71
N PHE A 112 3.56 8.52 -8.94
CA PHE A 112 2.35 8.09 -8.22
C PHE A 112 1.81 9.19 -7.29
N LEU A 113 2.68 9.81 -6.48
CA LEU A 113 2.25 10.87 -5.57
C LEU A 113 1.79 12.14 -6.31
N GLN A 114 2.32 12.42 -7.50
CA GLN A 114 1.82 13.51 -8.36
C GLN A 114 0.46 13.16 -8.99
N MET A 115 0.20 11.88 -9.29
CA MET A 115 -1.09 11.43 -9.78
C MET A 115 -2.20 11.57 -8.73
N LEU A 116 -1.86 11.55 -7.43
CA LEU A 116 -2.80 11.92 -6.36
C LEU A 116 -3.17 13.40 -6.54
N ARG A 117 -4.33 13.64 -7.18
CA ARG A 117 -4.81 14.91 -7.76
C ARG A 117 -5.05 16.06 -6.76
N THR A 118 -4.10 16.34 -5.89
CA THR A 118 -4.19 17.33 -4.81
C THR A 118 -4.51 18.74 -5.35
N GLN A 119 -3.73 19.21 -6.32
CA GLN A 119 -3.85 20.56 -6.88
C GLN A 119 -5.08 20.75 -7.77
N HIS A 120 -5.46 19.72 -8.55
CA HIS A 120 -6.62 19.80 -9.45
C HIS A 120 -7.94 20.05 -8.72
N TYR A 121 -8.02 19.70 -7.42
CA TYR A 121 -9.17 19.96 -6.57
C TYR A 121 -9.00 21.20 -5.68
N GLY A 122 -8.08 22.10 -6.01
CA GLY A 122 -7.82 23.33 -5.26
C GLY A 122 -7.26 23.09 -3.85
N ARG A 123 -6.61 21.93 -3.61
CA ARG A 123 -6.08 21.58 -2.29
C ARG A 123 -4.62 22.01 -2.21
N THR A 124 -4.25 22.59 -1.08
CA THR A 124 -2.91 23.08 -0.81
C THR A 124 -2.05 21.99 -0.16
N GLY A 125 -0.72 22.17 -0.16
CA GLY A 125 0.23 21.30 0.52
C GLY A 125 0.75 20.11 -0.29
N LYS A 126 1.96 19.66 0.04
CA LYS A 126 2.69 18.59 -0.65
C LYS A 126 2.57 17.28 0.14
N ILE A 127 2.42 16.16 -0.57
CA ILE A 127 2.59 14.83 0.04
C ILE A 127 4.10 14.54 0.05
N HIS A 128 4.66 14.35 1.24
CA HIS A 128 6.09 14.09 1.41
C HIS A 128 6.42 12.65 1.02
N GLY A 129 7.20 12.47 -0.06
CA GLY A 129 7.49 11.15 -0.60
C GLY A 129 8.25 10.23 0.34
N ASP A 130 9.13 10.76 1.17
CA ASP A 130 9.91 9.95 2.12
C ASP A 130 9.05 9.48 3.30
N VAL A 131 8.12 10.34 3.76
CA VAL A 131 7.13 9.98 4.79
C VAL A 131 6.18 8.92 4.27
N PHE A 132 5.71 9.07 3.02
CA PHE A 132 4.91 8.06 2.35
C PHE A 132 5.66 6.73 2.24
N GLN A 133 6.90 6.74 1.75
CA GLN A 133 7.69 5.51 1.58
C GLN A 133 7.89 4.77 2.89
N ARG A 134 8.24 5.50 3.96
CA ARG A 134 8.44 4.89 5.27
C ARG A 134 7.15 4.26 5.80
N SER A 135 6.05 5.00 5.73
CA SER A 135 4.72 4.54 6.16
C SER A 135 4.25 3.33 5.33
N PHE A 136 4.51 3.34 4.02
CA PHE A 136 4.23 2.23 3.12
C PHE A 136 5.05 0.97 3.49
N LEU A 137 6.35 1.11 3.74
CA LEU A 137 7.19 -0.03 4.15
C LEU A 137 6.76 -0.62 5.49
N GLU A 138 6.35 0.20 6.45
CA GLU A 138 5.80 -0.26 7.73
C GLU A 138 4.48 -0.98 7.56
N TYR A 139 3.59 -0.46 6.70
CA TYR A 139 2.36 -1.13 6.32
C TYR A 139 2.66 -2.50 5.69
N MET A 140 3.57 -2.57 4.72
CA MET A 140 3.94 -3.82 4.05
C MET A 140 4.57 -4.83 5.01
N ALA A 141 5.44 -4.38 5.93
CA ALA A 141 6.01 -5.24 6.96
C ALA A 141 4.91 -5.82 7.87
N CYS A 142 3.93 -5.00 8.26
CA CYS A 142 2.80 -5.47 9.06
C CYS A 142 1.91 -6.45 8.27
N GLN A 143 1.62 -6.18 7.00
CA GLN A 143 0.86 -7.10 6.15
C GLN A 143 1.57 -8.45 6.00
N TYR A 144 2.90 -8.42 5.81
CA TYR A 144 3.71 -9.64 5.73
C TYR A 144 3.62 -10.47 7.01
N GLU A 145 3.76 -9.86 8.20
CA GLU A 145 3.59 -10.59 9.47
C GLU A 145 2.15 -11.11 9.65
N CYS A 146 1.14 -10.35 9.23
CA CYS A 146 -0.24 -10.82 9.22
C CYS A 146 -0.44 -12.04 8.32
N GLN A 147 0.13 -12.05 7.11
CA GLN A 147 0.08 -13.20 6.19
C GLN A 147 0.82 -14.41 6.74
N LYS A 148 1.95 -14.20 7.41
CA LYS A 148 2.66 -15.31 8.06
C LYS A 148 1.81 -15.98 9.15
N MET A 149 1.03 -15.19 9.88
CA MET A 149 0.12 -15.69 10.92
C MET A 149 -1.09 -16.45 10.37
N THR A 150 -1.48 -16.27 9.10
CA THR A 150 -2.55 -17.05 8.49
C THR A 150 -2.12 -18.46 8.08
N CYS A 151 -0.82 -18.77 8.18
CA CYS A 151 -0.23 -20.07 7.79
C CYS A 151 -0.55 -20.48 6.34
N GLU A 152 -0.88 -19.52 5.48
CA GLU A 152 -1.06 -19.76 4.07
C GLU A 152 0.32 -19.74 3.41
N GLU A 153 0.79 -20.91 2.95
CA GLU A 153 2.00 -20.98 2.15
C GLU A 153 1.67 -20.56 0.71
N PRO A 154 2.20 -19.42 0.23
CA PRO A 154 2.08 -19.07 -1.17
C PRO A 154 2.71 -20.20 -1.98
N PHE A 155 2.03 -20.66 -3.03
CA PHE A 155 2.42 -21.79 -3.89
C PHE A 155 2.22 -23.20 -3.31
N SER A 156 1.64 -23.35 -2.11
CA SER A 156 1.18 -24.64 -1.61
C SER A 156 -0.32 -24.78 -1.86
N CYS A 157 -0.72 -25.66 -2.78
CA CYS A 157 -2.13 -26.01 -2.96
C CYS A 157 -2.40 -27.33 -2.25
N PRO A 158 -3.22 -27.36 -1.18
CA PRO A 158 -3.52 -28.60 -0.45
C PRO A 158 -4.10 -29.71 -1.33
N ALA A 159 -4.77 -29.35 -2.43
CA ALA A 159 -5.30 -30.30 -3.41
C ALA A 159 -4.23 -30.84 -4.39
N CYS A 160 -3.11 -30.13 -4.57
CA CYS A 160 -2.02 -30.51 -5.48
C CYS A 160 -0.80 -31.09 -4.76
N THR A 161 -0.72 -30.95 -3.43
CA THR A 161 0.34 -31.54 -2.60
C THR A 161 0.00 -33.01 -2.27
N PRO A 162 0.94 -33.98 -2.34
CA PRO A 162 2.39 -33.84 -2.54
C PRO A 162 2.85 -33.93 -4.01
N LYS A 163 1.95 -34.14 -4.97
CA LYS A 163 2.32 -34.32 -6.39
C LYS A 163 2.05 -33.05 -7.20
N MET A 164 2.76 -31.97 -6.86
CA MET A 164 2.65 -30.71 -7.60
C MET A 164 3.35 -30.85 -8.97
N LEU A 165 2.56 -30.99 -10.04
CA LEU A 165 3.05 -31.01 -11.44
C LEU A 165 3.11 -29.59 -12.04
N ALA A 166 3.46 -28.57 -11.25
CA ALA A 166 3.49 -27.19 -11.72
C ALA A 166 4.84 -26.89 -12.38
N VAL A 167 4.86 -26.79 -13.71
CA VAL A 167 6.03 -26.35 -14.48
C VAL A 167 5.93 -24.84 -14.73
N SER A 168 6.84 -24.05 -14.14
CA SER A 168 7.01 -22.64 -14.49
C SER A 168 7.66 -22.54 -15.89
N VAL A 169 6.83 -22.32 -16.91
CA VAL A 169 7.32 -22.11 -18.29
C VAL A 169 7.93 -20.71 -18.47
N ASP A 170 7.53 -19.73 -17.65
CA ASP A 170 7.98 -18.32 -17.71
C ASP A 170 9.41 -18.10 -17.16
N GLY A 171 9.82 -18.88 -16.15
CA GLY A 171 11.18 -18.81 -15.58
C GLY A 171 12.28 -19.11 -16.61
N ASN A 172 12.01 -20.05 -17.53
CA ASN A 172 12.90 -20.35 -18.65
C ASN A 172 13.04 -19.16 -19.61
N ARG A 173 12.06 -18.23 -19.63
CA ARG A 173 12.06 -17.06 -20.50
C ARG A 173 12.73 -15.82 -19.90
N LYS A 174 12.66 -15.64 -18.57
CA LYS A 174 13.23 -14.45 -17.92
C LYS A 174 14.75 -14.43 -17.83
N GLN A 175 15.43 -15.59 -17.85
CA GLN A 175 16.90 -15.65 -17.96
C GLN A 175 17.43 -15.11 -19.32
N TYR A 176 16.61 -15.09 -20.39
CA TYR A 176 17.03 -14.53 -21.70
C TYR A 176 17.36 -13.04 -21.63
N ARG A 177 16.66 -12.27 -20.78
CA ARG A 177 16.91 -10.82 -20.66
C ARG A 177 18.22 -10.51 -19.96
N PHE A 178 18.73 -11.40 -19.10
CA PHE A 178 19.99 -11.18 -18.40
C PHE A 178 21.22 -11.56 -19.22
N ARG A 179 21.07 -12.43 -20.24
CA ARG A 179 22.20 -12.93 -21.05
C ARG A 179 22.37 -12.26 -22.41
N GLN A 180 21.43 -11.43 -22.86
CA GLN A 180 21.53 -10.79 -24.18
C GLN A 180 22.11 -9.37 -24.12
N SER A 181 23.44 -9.32 -24.03
CA SER A 181 24.23 -8.47 -24.92
C SER A 181 24.60 -9.17 -26.24
N GLN A 182 24.23 -10.45 -26.44
CA GLN A 182 24.39 -11.17 -27.72
C GLN A 182 23.17 -12.08 -27.98
N ARG A 183 22.47 -11.80 -29.08
CA ARG A 183 21.24 -12.47 -29.53
C ARG A 183 21.49 -13.96 -29.84
N ILE A 184 21.16 -14.83 -28.89
CA ILE A 184 21.02 -16.27 -29.13
C ILE A 184 19.53 -16.58 -28.91
N ASP A 185 18.84 -16.97 -29.99
CA ASP A 185 17.40 -17.25 -30.04
C ASP A 185 17.02 -18.67 -29.58
N GLU A 186 18.00 -19.48 -29.16
CA GLU A 186 17.71 -20.83 -28.66
C GLU A 186 17.36 -20.83 -27.17
N PRO A 187 16.28 -21.51 -26.78
CA PRO A 187 15.91 -21.57 -25.38
C PRO A 187 16.88 -22.42 -24.56
N LEU A 188 17.14 -22.05 -23.30
CA LEU A 188 18.00 -22.82 -22.38
C LEU A 188 17.49 -24.25 -22.21
N PHE A 189 16.17 -24.43 -22.29
CA PHE A 189 15.50 -25.72 -22.31
C PHE A 189 14.56 -25.79 -23.51
N LYS A 190 14.63 -26.87 -24.29
CA LYS A 190 13.82 -27.07 -25.52
C LYS A 190 12.37 -27.49 -25.24
N GLY A 191 11.84 -27.20 -24.06
CA GLY A 191 10.48 -27.56 -23.63
C GLY A 191 10.31 -27.57 -22.10
N PRO A 192 9.10 -27.89 -21.61
CA PRO A 192 8.91 -28.19 -20.20
C PRO A 192 9.71 -29.46 -19.85
N PHE A 193 10.51 -29.40 -18.79
CA PHE A 193 11.16 -30.57 -18.23
C PHE A 193 10.67 -30.76 -16.80
N ILE A 194 10.43 -32.01 -16.42
CA ILE A 194 10.08 -32.41 -15.06
C ILE A 194 11.33 -33.09 -14.49
N MET A 195 11.83 -32.59 -13.37
CA MET A 195 12.93 -33.20 -12.62
C MET A 195 12.55 -33.28 -11.15
N GLU A 196 13.22 -34.17 -10.42
CA GLU A 196 13.10 -34.25 -8.97
C GLU A 196 13.60 -32.97 -8.31
N ASP A 197 12.97 -32.56 -7.20
CA ASP A 197 13.28 -31.31 -6.49
C ASP A 197 14.75 -31.21 -6.08
N ALA A 198 15.37 -32.33 -5.71
CA ALA A 198 16.80 -32.40 -5.38
C ALA A 198 17.68 -31.99 -6.58
N ALA A 199 17.39 -32.52 -7.77
CA ALA A 199 18.14 -32.21 -8.98
C ALA A 199 17.94 -30.75 -9.44
N VAL A 200 16.75 -30.19 -9.22
CA VAL A 200 16.47 -28.76 -9.47
C VAL A 200 17.25 -27.88 -8.49
N THR A 201 17.29 -28.25 -7.22
CA THR A 201 18.01 -27.52 -6.17
C THR A 201 19.51 -27.48 -6.45
N ASP A 202 20.12 -28.63 -6.75
CA ASP A 202 21.53 -28.74 -7.11
C ASP A 202 21.90 -27.87 -8.32
N PHE A 203 21.03 -27.83 -9.32
CA PHE A 203 21.20 -26.98 -10.49
C PHE A 203 21.15 -25.48 -10.13
N VAL A 204 20.17 -25.06 -9.33
CA VAL A 204 20.03 -23.66 -8.89
C VAL A 204 21.25 -23.21 -8.10
N ASP A 205 21.75 -24.05 -7.20
CA ASP A 205 22.94 -23.75 -6.41
C ASP A 205 24.17 -23.63 -7.30
N LYS A 206 24.35 -24.56 -8.25
CA LYS A 206 25.43 -24.47 -9.25
C LYS A 206 25.36 -23.19 -10.08
N VAL A 207 24.17 -22.71 -10.45
CA VAL A 207 24.01 -21.43 -11.15
C VAL A 207 24.40 -20.27 -10.23
N ARG A 208 23.92 -20.24 -8.99
CA ARG A 208 24.25 -19.20 -8.01
C ARG A 208 25.76 -19.11 -7.71
N THR A 209 26.46 -20.24 -7.63
CA THR A 209 27.91 -20.27 -7.39
C THR A 209 28.72 -19.76 -8.58
N ASN A 210 28.23 -20.02 -9.81
CA ASN A 210 28.96 -19.68 -11.04
C ASN A 210 28.62 -18.30 -11.62
N VAL A 211 27.49 -17.71 -11.21
CA VAL A 211 27.13 -16.34 -11.59
C VAL A 211 27.84 -15.37 -10.65
N LYS A 212 28.85 -14.66 -11.16
CA LYS A 212 29.40 -13.49 -10.47
C LYS A 212 28.30 -12.43 -10.41
N CYS A 213 27.84 -12.08 -9.20
CA CYS A 213 27.05 -10.87 -8.99
C CYS A 213 27.91 -9.65 -9.31
N THR A 214 27.94 -9.24 -10.58
CA THR A 214 28.49 -7.94 -10.95
C THR A 214 27.58 -6.88 -10.37
N PRO A 215 28.07 -5.93 -9.56
CA PRO A 215 27.26 -4.80 -9.11
C PRO A 215 26.92 -3.96 -10.33
N GLY A 216 25.76 -4.22 -10.93
CA GLY A 216 25.20 -3.38 -11.96
C GLY A 216 24.82 -2.04 -11.34
N LYS A 217 25.23 -0.93 -11.97
CA LYS A 217 24.56 0.36 -11.78
C LYS A 217 23.10 0.11 -12.12
N GLY A 218 22.21 0.14 -11.13
CA GLY A 218 20.80 -0.22 -11.28
C GLY A 218 20.02 0.73 -12.18
N THR A 219 20.28 0.70 -13.49
CA THR A 219 19.50 1.40 -14.51
C THR A 219 18.82 0.36 -15.38
N CYS A 220 17.56 0.08 -15.09
CA CYS A 220 16.68 -0.56 -16.06
C CYS A 220 16.38 0.43 -17.20
N GLY A 221 16.61 0.01 -18.45
CA GLY A 221 16.04 0.61 -19.66
C GLY A 221 16.32 2.10 -19.90
N THR A 222 17.30 2.42 -20.75
CA THR A 222 17.19 3.63 -21.56
C THR A 222 16.28 3.31 -22.74
N SER A 223 15.03 3.74 -22.65
CA SER A 223 14.11 3.77 -23.79
C SER A 223 14.67 4.71 -24.86
N GLN A 224 14.78 4.23 -26.10
CA GLN A 224 14.90 5.09 -27.29
C GLN A 224 13.52 5.57 -27.71
#